data_AF-A0A0M4G8I4-F1
#
_entry.id   AF-A0A0M4G8I4-F1
#
_cell.length_a   1.000
_cell.length_b   1.000
_cell.length_c   1.000
_cell.angle_alpha   90.00
_cell.angle_beta   90.00
_cell.angle_gamma   90.00
#
_symmetry.space_group_name_H-M   'P 1'
#
loop_
_entity.id
_entity.type
_entity.pdbx_description
1 polymer ?
#
loop_
_entity_poly.entity_id
_entity_poly.type
_entity_poly.pdbx_seq_one_letter_code
_entity_poly.pdbx_strand_id
1 'polypeptide(L)'
;MKIVYGLMADTGSGNELLHDLGVWETEEAASDYLANSLPHSTGIWVERIEINDASPEQIVPLTDEMVECSQCGIEYSSDDIVIIDDVEVCLECEPVYRQNLTG
;
A
#
# COMPACT_ATOMS: atom_id res chain seq x y z
N MET A 1 2.74 -15.41 4.71
CA MET A 1 2.78 -15.10 6.16
C MET A 1 4.21 -15.24 6.65
N LYS A 2 4.85 -14.11 6.95
CA LYS A 2 6.20 -14.04 7.50
C LYS A 2 6.11 -13.63 8.97
N ILE A 3 6.89 -14.28 9.82
CA ILE A 3 7.02 -13.89 11.24
C ILE A 3 8.26 -13.02 11.34
N VAL A 4 8.10 -11.83 11.92
CA VAL A 4 9.20 -10.95 12.27
C VAL A 4 9.05 -10.50 13.72
N TYR A 5 10.10 -9.91 14.25
CA TYR A 5 10.15 -9.37 15.59
C TYR A 5 10.42 -7.88 15.49
N GLY A 6 9.68 -7.06 16.21
CA GLY A 6 9.84 -5.61 16.22
C GLY A 6 9.83 -5.07 17.65
N LEU A 7 10.19 -3.80 17.79
CA LEU A 7 10.23 -3.14 19.08
C LEU A 7 8.93 -2.38 19.32
N MET A 8 8.25 -2.71 20.41
CA MET A 8 7.04 -2.03 20.87
C MET A 8 7.40 -1.06 21.98
N ALA A 9 6.77 0.11 22.01
CA ALA A 9 6.90 1.09 23.07
C ALA A 9 5.54 1.42 23.69
N ASP A 10 5.50 1.61 25.01
CA ASP A 10 4.33 2.18 25.69
C ASP A 10 4.31 3.69 25.51
N THR A 11 3.30 4.21 24.80
CA THR A 11 3.11 5.66 24.59
C THR A 11 2.09 6.26 25.56
N GLY A 12 1.72 5.52 26.62
CA GLY A 12 0.70 5.91 27.60
C GLY A 12 -0.75 5.85 27.09
N SER A 13 -0.98 5.82 25.77
CA SER A 13 -2.32 5.65 25.15
C SER A 13 -2.50 4.27 24.49
N GLY A 14 -1.44 3.45 24.49
CA GLY A 14 -1.39 2.13 23.89
C GLY A 14 0.04 1.71 23.59
N ASN A 15 0.19 0.48 23.08
CA ASN A 15 1.47 -0.03 22.61
C ASN A 15 1.65 0.36 21.14
N GLU A 16 2.75 1.02 20.82
CA GLU A 16 3.07 1.45 19.46
C GLU A 16 4.29 0.69 18.93
N LEU A 17 4.21 0.22 17.69
CA LEU A 17 5.32 -0.43 17.01
C LEU A 17 6.30 0.62 16.47
N LEU A 18 7.54 0.55 16.90
CA LEU A 18 8.64 1.41 16.46
C LEU A 18 9.16 0.98 15.08
N HIS A 19 8.32 1.14 14.05
CA HIS A 19 8.66 0.78 12.67
C HIS A 19 9.93 1.46 12.16
N ASP A 20 10.24 2.68 12.62
CA ASP A 20 11.46 3.43 12.27
C ASP A 20 12.76 2.73 12.69
N LEU A 21 12.72 1.88 13.72
CA LEU A 21 13.89 1.12 14.18
C LEU A 21 14.12 -0.17 13.38
N GLY A 22 13.13 -0.56 12.57
CA GLY A 22 13.15 -1.76 11.76
C GLY A 22 12.52 -2.98 12.41
N VAL A 23 12.59 -4.10 11.68
CA VAL A 23 12.11 -5.42 12.09
C VAL A 23 13.19 -6.47 11.85
N TRP A 24 13.22 -7.49 12.69
CA TRP A 24 14.21 -8.56 12.66
C TRP A 24 13.55 -9.91 12.38
N GLU A 25 14.32 -10.81 11.78
CA GLU A 25 13.84 -12.17 11.47
C GLU A 25 13.85 -13.09 12.71
N THR A 26 14.60 -12.73 13.76
CA THR A 26 14.71 -13.49 15.00
C THR A 26 14.51 -12.59 16.22
N GLU A 27 13.94 -13.16 17.29
CA GLU A 27 13.74 -12.49 18.58
C GLU A 27 15.08 -12.07 19.21
N GLU A 28 16.09 -12.93 19.07
CA GLU A 28 17.45 -12.70 19.59
C GLU A 28 18.09 -11.45 18.98
N ALA A 29 17.94 -11.24 17.67
CA ALA A 29 18.51 -10.07 17.00
C ALA A 29 17.82 -8.76 17.41
N ALA A 30 16.49 -8.78 17.57
CA ALA A 30 15.74 -7.64 18.09
C ALA A 30 16.10 -7.33 19.55
N SER A 31 16.25 -8.38 20.37
CA SER A 31 16.62 -8.25 21.79
C SER A 31 18.04 -7.73 21.96
N ASP A 32 18.98 -8.22 21.14
CA ASP A 32 20.36 -7.75 21.13
C ASP A 32 20.42 -6.26 20.72
N TYR A 33 19.64 -5.86 19.71
CA TYR A 33 19.55 -4.45 19.33
C TYR A 33 19.00 -3.59 20.45
N LEU A 34 17.92 -4.02 21.13
CA LEU A 34 17.34 -3.30 22.26
C LEU A 34 18.37 -3.14 23.39
N ALA A 35 19.08 -4.21 23.72
CA ALA A 35 20.08 -4.20 24.79
C ALA A 35 21.32 -3.35 24.47
N ASN A 36 21.79 -3.36 23.22
CA ASN A 36 23.03 -2.69 22.82
C ASN A 36 22.82 -1.25 22.32
N SER A 37 21.76 -1.01 21.53
CA SER A 37 21.49 0.31 20.94
C SER A 37 20.63 1.20 21.83
N LEU A 38 19.78 0.59 22.67
CA LEU A 38 18.82 1.29 23.52
C LEU A 38 18.89 0.87 25.00
N PRO A 39 20.09 0.82 25.63
CA PRO A 39 20.27 0.28 26.99
C PRO A 39 19.56 1.08 28.10
N HIS A 40 19.20 2.33 27.81
CA HIS A 40 18.52 3.23 28.76
C HIS A 40 17.03 3.41 28.46
N SER A 41 16.51 2.72 27.44
CA SER A 41 15.10 2.83 27.08
C SER A 41 14.25 1.99 28.02
N THR A 42 13.43 2.66 28.82
CA THR A 42 12.42 2.02 29.67
C THR A 42 11.08 1.99 28.97
N GLY A 43 10.41 0.83 28.97
CA GLY A 43 9.09 0.68 28.33
C GLY A 43 9.14 0.28 26.85
N ILE A 44 10.28 -0.22 26.38
CA ILE A 44 10.42 -0.85 25.05
C ILE A 44 10.62 -2.35 25.22
N TRP A 45 9.92 -3.18 24.46
CA TRP A 45 10.09 -4.64 24.44
C TRP A 45 10.03 -5.20 23.03
N VAL A 46 10.53 -6.42 22.87
CA VAL A 46 10.43 -7.17 21.60
C VAL A 46 9.09 -7.87 21.53
N GLU A 47 8.39 -7.72 20.41
CA GLU A 47 7.12 -8.40 20.16
C GLU A 47 7.12 -9.10 18.80
N ARG A 48 6.48 -10.27 18.75
CA ARG A 48 6.28 -11.03 17.52
C ARG A 48 5.20 -10.36 16.67
N ILE A 49 5.55 -10.04 15.43
CA ILE A 49 4.67 -9.43 14.45
C ILE A 49 4.47 -10.42 13.32
N GLU A 50 3.20 -10.73 13.05
CA GLU A 50 2.81 -11.52 11.89
C GLU A 50 2.53 -10.57 10.73
N ILE A 51 3.48 -10.47 9.80
CA ILE A 51 3.27 -9.75 8.57
C ILE A 51 2.65 -10.70 7.55
N ASN A 52 1.50 -10.28 7.02
CA ASN A 52 1.02 -10.76 5.74
C ASN A 52 1.95 -10.19 4.67
N ASP A 53 3.12 -10.80 4.54
CA ASP A 53 3.90 -10.76 3.31
C ASP A 53 2.93 -11.22 2.23
N ALA A 54 2.42 -10.28 1.45
CA ALA A 54 1.67 -10.59 0.24
C ALA A 54 2.66 -11.40 -0.60
N SER A 55 2.53 -12.73 -0.57
CA SER A 55 3.31 -13.59 -1.44
C SER A 55 3.27 -12.99 -2.84
N PRO A 56 4.36 -12.98 -3.61
CA PRO A 56 4.34 -12.50 -5.00
C PRO A 56 3.29 -13.21 -5.86
N GLU A 57 2.72 -14.32 -5.39
CA GLU A 57 1.56 -15.02 -5.96
C GLU A 57 0.22 -14.27 -5.82
N GLN A 58 0.18 -13.14 -5.10
CA GLN A 58 -0.95 -12.20 -5.07
C GLN A 58 -0.67 -10.91 -5.83
N ILE A 59 0.38 -10.87 -6.65
CA ILE A 59 0.31 -10.02 -7.84
C ILE A 59 -0.72 -10.71 -8.73
N VAL A 60 -2.00 -10.43 -8.50
CA VAL A 60 -2.97 -10.53 -9.58
C VAL A 60 -2.31 -9.71 -10.67
N PRO A 61 -1.90 -10.30 -11.80
CA PRO A 61 -1.42 -9.47 -12.89
C PRO A 61 -2.54 -8.46 -13.10
N LEU A 62 -2.21 -7.17 -13.05
CA LEU A 62 -3.07 -6.12 -13.60
C LEU A 62 -3.12 -6.40 -15.11
N THR A 63 -3.79 -7.47 -15.49
CA THR A 63 -4.38 -7.69 -16.81
C THR A 63 -5.72 -6.99 -16.84
N ASP A 64 -5.89 -5.92 -16.06
CA ASP A 64 -6.89 -4.92 -16.35
C ASP A 64 -6.52 -4.41 -17.73
N GLU A 65 -7.34 -4.76 -18.72
CA GLU A 65 -7.19 -4.27 -20.07
C GLU A 65 -7.27 -2.75 -19.99
N MET A 66 -6.10 -2.11 -20.12
CA MET A 66 -6.01 -0.66 -20.11
C MET A 66 -6.55 -0.17 -21.45
N VAL A 67 -7.54 0.71 -21.38
CA VAL A 67 -8.25 1.22 -22.54
C VAL A 67 -7.84 2.67 -22.76
N GLU A 68 -7.45 3.01 -23.98
CA GLU A 68 -7.03 4.36 -24.35
C GLU A 68 -8.26 5.27 -24.52
N CYS A 69 -8.26 6.40 -23.82
CA CYS A 69 -9.30 7.41 -24.01
C CYS A 69 -9.16 8.09 -25.38
N SER A 70 -10.22 8.03 -26.20
CA SER A 70 -10.24 8.64 -27.54
C SER A 70 -10.16 10.18 -27.53
N GLN A 71 -10.33 10.84 -26.38
CA GLN A 71 -10.25 12.30 -26.25
C GLN A 71 -8.85 12.80 -25.85
N CYS A 72 -8.18 12.11 -24.92
CA CYS A 72 -6.89 12.56 -24.38
C CYS A 72 -5.71 11.64 -24.70
N GLY A 73 -5.96 10.43 -25.25
CA GLY A 73 -4.92 9.46 -25.60
C GLY A 73 -4.16 8.89 -24.41
N ILE A 74 -4.76 8.94 -23.21
CA ILE A 74 -4.20 8.36 -21.99
C ILE A 74 -4.88 7.02 -21.75
N GLU A 75 -4.11 6.03 -21.33
CA GLU A 75 -4.59 4.71 -20.96
C GLU A 75 -5.16 4.73 -19.53
N TYR A 76 -6.41 4.30 -19.38
CA TYR A 76 -7.10 4.19 -18.10
C TYR A 76 -7.54 2.74 -17.84
N SER A 77 -7.88 2.42 -16.59
CA SER A 77 -8.61 1.17 -16.32
C SER A 77 -9.97 1.20 -17.01
N SER A 78 -10.47 0.03 -17.40
CA SER A 78 -11.82 -0.12 -17.96
C SER A 78 -12.91 0.45 -17.03
N ASP A 79 -12.70 0.46 -15.71
CA ASP A 79 -13.61 1.07 -14.73
C ASP A 79 -13.69 2.61 -14.84
N ASP A 80 -12.64 3.25 -15.39
CA ASP A 80 -12.54 4.70 -15.58
C ASP A 80 -12.88 5.14 -17.02
N ILE A 81 -13.28 4.20 -17.88
CA ILE A 81 -13.75 4.45 -19.25
C ILE A 81 -15.27 4.34 -19.33
N VAL A 82 -15.88 5.29 -20.03
CA VAL A 82 -17.29 5.27 -20.41
C VAL A 82 -17.42 5.27 -21.92
N ILE A 83 -18.34 4.45 -22.44
CA ILE A 83 -18.64 4.38 -23.87
C ILE A 83 -19.81 5.32 -24.18
N ILE A 84 -19.58 6.32 -25.02
CA ILE A 84 -20.58 7.29 -25.46
C ILE A 84 -20.57 7.29 -26.99
N ASP A 85 -21.70 6.97 -27.63
CA ASP A 85 -21.82 6.89 -29.10
C ASP A 85 -20.70 6.02 -29.75
N ASP A 86 -20.45 4.84 -29.19
CA ASP A 86 -19.37 3.91 -29.61
C ASP A 86 -17.95 4.47 -29.48
N VAL A 87 -17.75 5.55 -28.70
CA VAL A 87 -16.45 6.15 -28.39
C VAL A 87 -16.08 5.93 -26.92
N GLU A 88 -14.90 5.37 -26.69
CA GLU A 88 -14.31 5.16 -25.36
C GLU A 88 -13.69 6.47 -24.85
N VAL A 89 -14.27 7.02 -23.79
CA VAL A 89 -13.87 8.31 -23.20
C VAL A 89 -13.65 8.13 -21.70
N CYS A 90 -12.57 8.65 -21.13
CA CYS A 90 -12.36 8.60 -19.70
C CYS A 90 -13.36 9.48 -18.94
N LEU A 91 -13.64 9.15 -17.67
CA LEU A 91 -14.56 9.91 -16.80
C LEU A 91 -14.23 11.41 -16.72
N GLU A 92 -12.96 11.79 -16.81
CA GLU A 92 -12.56 13.21 -16.82
C GLU A 92 -12.92 13.92 -18.13
N CYS A 93 -12.89 13.21 -19.25
CA CYS A 93 -13.24 13.74 -20.57
C CYS A 93 -14.74 13.64 -20.89
N GLU A 94 -15.48 12.75 -20.21
CA GLU A 94 -16.94 12.59 -20.34
C GLU A 94 -17.70 13.93 -20.31
N PRO A 95 -17.53 14.80 -19.29
CA PRO A 95 -18.31 16.04 -19.21
C PRO A 95 -18.04 16.99 -20.38
N VAL A 96 -16.81 17.02 -20.88
CA VAL A 96 -16.43 17.85 -22.03
C VAL A 96 -17.00 17.25 -23.32
N TYR A 97 -16.92 15.93 -23.47
CA TYR A 97 -17.43 15.23 -24.64
C TYR A 97 -18.95 15.39 -24.78
N ARG A 98 -19.70 15.19 -23.69
CA ARG A 98 -21.16 15.39 -23.67
C ARG A 98 -21.59 16.81 -23.98
N GLN A 99 -20.84 17.81 -23.51
CA GLN A 99 -21.12 19.20 -23.85
C GLN A 99 -20.94 19.47 -25.35
N ASN A 100 -19.94 18.86 -25.99
CA ASN A 100 -19.71 19.00 -27.43
C ASN A 100 -20.74 18.26 -28.30
N LEU A 101 -21.37 17.19 -27.80
CA LEU A 101 -22.45 16.50 -28.51
C LEU A 101 -23.79 17.27 -28.50
N THR A 102 -23.95 18.21 -27.58
CA THR A 102 -25.20 18.97 -27.42
C THR A 102 -25.16 20.34 -28.11
N GLY A 103 -24.07 20.66 -28.81
CA GLY A 103 -23.87 21.89 -29.60
C GLY A 103 -23.98 21.65 -31.10
#